data_AF-A0A6P0KDJ5-F1
#
_entry.id   AF-A0A6P0KDJ5-F1
#
_cell.length_a   1.000
_cell.length_b   1.000
_cell.length_c   1.000
_cell.angle_alpha   90.00
_cell.angle_beta   90.00
_cell.angle_gamma   90.00
#
_symmetry.space_group_name_H-M   'P 1'
#
loop_
_entity.id
_entity.type
_entity.pdbx_description
1 polymer ?
#
loop_
_entity_poly.entity_id
_entity_poly.type
_entity_poly.pdbx_seq_one_letter_code
_entity_poly.pdbx_strand_id
1 'polypeptide(L)'
;MLIIKNIQNNYSPKNLLNKINTIAVDIISASFDKEKLFSGNLDAKKIKKTAEIYGFSYKTDYRQTGDGSHLFTIKTHRNNLAHGLISFKEVGKDVSADELLAIKKKVVCYLRQILQNIETYLANKEYLDSS
;
A
#
# COMPACT_ATOMS: atom_id res chain seq x y z
N MET A 1 -29.75 27.13 17.95
CA MET A 1 -29.96 26.42 16.67
C MET A 1 -30.76 25.15 16.93
N LEU A 2 -31.89 24.95 16.23
CA LEU A 2 -32.84 23.85 16.47
C LEU A 2 -32.17 22.46 16.43
N ILE A 3 -31.16 22.32 15.56
CA ILE A 3 -30.37 21.10 15.37
C ILE A 3 -29.63 20.71 16.65
N ILE A 4 -28.97 21.65 17.34
CA ILE A 4 -28.24 21.35 18.59
C ILE A 4 -29.21 20.91 19.69
N LYS A 5 -30.38 21.57 19.81
CA LYS A 5 -31.43 21.16 20.75
C LYS A 5 -31.94 19.75 20.46
N ASN A 6 -32.17 19.40 19.20
CA ASN A 6 -32.61 18.06 18.82
C ASN A 6 -31.56 16.99 19.08
N ILE A 7 -30.27 17.30 18.91
CA ILE A 7 -29.17 16.38 19.25
C ILE A 7 -29.14 16.14 20.76
N GLN A 8 -29.23 17.21 21.57
CA GLN A 8 -29.22 17.14 23.03
C GLN A 8 -30.44 16.40 23.60
N ASN A 9 -31.62 16.56 22.97
CA ASN A 9 -32.87 15.98 23.47
C ASN A 9 -33.11 14.53 23.01
N ASN A 10 -32.61 14.13 21.83
CA ASN A 10 -32.97 12.84 21.22
C ASN A 10 -31.82 11.82 21.17
N TYR A 11 -30.58 12.22 21.48
CA TYR A 11 -29.43 11.33 21.42
C TYR A 11 -28.58 11.42 22.68
N SER A 12 -28.25 10.26 23.26
CA SER A 12 -27.12 10.20 24.17
C SER A 12 -25.83 10.50 23.39
N PRO A 13 -24.83 11.18 23.98
CA PRO A 13 -23.55 11.45 23.31
C PRO A 13 -22.90 10.19 22.71
N LYS A 14 -23.04 9.06 23.40
CA LYS A 14 -22.56 7.74 22.95
C LYS A 14 -23.27 7.26 21.68
N ASN A 15 -24.59 7.39 21.60
CA ASN A 15 -25.35 6.97 20.43
C ASN A 15 -25.05 7.85 19.20
N LEU A 16 -24.84 9.15 19.41
CA LEU A 16 -24.42 10.05 18.35
C LEU A 16 -23.03 9.70 17.81
N LEU A 17 -22.05 9.50 18.70
CA LEU A 17 -20.69 9.08 18.34
C LEU A 17 -20.70 7.77 17.54
N ASN A 18 -21.50 6.79 17.97
CA ASN A 18 -21.64 5.53 17.23
C ASN A 18 -22.17 5.76 15.81
N LYS A 19 -23.23 6.57 15.65
CA LYS A 19 -23.77 6.88 14.31
C LYS A 19 -22.76 7.62 13.42
N ILE A 20 -22.01 8.57 13.98
CA ILE A 20 -20.96 9.28 13.26
C ILE A 20 -19.87 8.29 12.80
N ASN A 21 -19.43 7.38 13.68
CA ASN A 21 -18.44 6.36 13.34
C ASN A 21 -18.96 5.41 12.25
N THR A 22 -20.22 4.97 12.31
CA THR A 22 -20.83 4.14 11.26
C THR A 22 -20.81 4.86 9.91
N ILE A 23 -21.25 6.13 9.87
CA ILE A 23 -21.24 6.92 8.63
C ILE A 23 -19.82 7.10 8.10
N ALA A 24 -18.84 7.35 8.97
CA ALA A 24 -17.44 7.47 8.57
C ALA A 24 -16.92 6.17 7.93
N VAL A 25 -17.22 5.01 8.51
CA VAL A 25 -16.86 3.69 7.96
C VAL A 25 -17.56 3.44 6.62
N ASP A 26 -18.84 3.81 6.49
CA ASP A 26 -19.60 3.65 5.24
C ASP A 26 -19.00 4.50 4.11
N ILE A 27 -18.64 5.76 4.42
CA ILE A 27 -17.98 6.66 3.47
C ILE A 27 -16.64 6.09 3.01
N ILE A 28 -15.80 5.62 3.95
CA ILE A 28 -14.50 5.00 3.62
C ILE A 28 -14.74 3.78 2.74
N SER A 29 -15.68 2.90 3.10
CA SER A 29 -15.97 1.68 2.35
C SER A 29 -16.50 1.96 0.94
N ALA A 30 -17.34 2.97 0.77
CA ALA A 30 -17.90 3.37 -0.51
C ALA A 30 -16.89 4.10 -1.41
N SER A 31 -15.91 4.80 -0.82
CA SER A 31 -14.92 5.59 -1.56
C SER A 31 -13.60 4.86 -1.80
N PHE A 32 -13.31 3.82 -1.02
CA PHE A 32 -12.06 3.09 -1.10
C PHE A 32 -12.01 2.19 -2.34
N ASP A 33 -11.10 2.52 -3.24
CA ASP A 33 -10.85 1.76 -4.46
C ASP A 33 -9.44 1.16 -4.39
N LYS A 34 -9.39 -0.13 -4.05
CA LYS A 34 -8.13 -0.89 -3.94
C LYS A 34 -7.33 -0.91 -5.25
N GLU A 35 -8.00 -0.86 -6.41
CA GLU A 35 -7.35 -0.91 -7.72
C GLU A 35 -6.65 0.41 -8.03
N LYS A 36 -7.18 1.54 -7.56
CA LYS A 36 -6.49 2.85 -7.63
C LYS A 36 -5.28 2.92 -6.70
N LEU A 37 -5.33 2.22 -5.57
CA LEU A 37 -4.25 2.21 -4.60
C LEU A 37 -3.10 1.32 -5.06
N PHE A 38 -3.38 0.05 -5.34
CA PHE A 38 -2.39 -0.95 -5.72
C PHE A 38 -2.95 -1.85 -6.84
N SER A 39 -3.00 -1.32 -8.06
CA SER A 39 -3.21 -2.16 -9.25
C SER A 39 -1.98 -3.04 -9.52
N GLY A 40 -2.05 -3.89 -10.55
CA GLY A 40 -0.91 -4.67 -11.03
C GLY A 40 0.36 -3.85 -11.29
N ASN A 41 0.27 -2.53 -11.41
CA ASN A 41 1.38 -1.62 -11.67
C ASN A 41 2.15 -1.16 -10.42
N LEU A 42 2.28 -2.01 -9.41
CA LEU A 42 3.01 -1.71 -8.19
C LEU A 42 4.53 -1.55 -8.41
N ASP A 43 5.09 -0.45 -7.95
CA ASP A 43 6.53 -0.20 -7.87
C ASP A 43 6.91 0.54 -6.59
N ALA A 44 8.21 0.66 -6.31
CA ALA A 44 8.73 1.31 -5.10
C ALA A 44 8.30 2.78 -4.98
N LYS A 45 8.12 3.48 -6.11
CA LYS A 45 7.66 4.88 -6.11
C LYS A 45 6.21 4.99 -5.67
N LYS A 46 5.33 4.11 -6.18
CA LYS A 46 3.93 4.04 -5.77
C LYS A 46 3.82 3.65 -4.29
N ILE A 47 4.61 2.69 -3.82
CA ILE A 47 4.66 2.31 -2.40
C ILE A 47 5.06 3.50 -1.54
N LYS A 48 6.16 4.20 -1.88
CA LYS A 48 6.60 5.39 -1.14
C LYS A 48 5.52 6.46 -1.07
N LYS A 49 4.88 6.79 -2.20
CA LYS A 49 3.78 7.76 -2.22
C LYS A 49 2.61 7.33 -1.35
N THR A 50 2.25 6.05 -1.37
CA THR A 50 1.19 5.53 -0.50
C THR A 50 1.61 5.60 0.97
N ALA A 51 2.86 5.26 1.30
CA ALA A 51 3.41 5.38 2.64
C ALA A 51 3.36 6.82 3.17
N GLU A 52 3.68 7.80 2.33
CA GLU A 52 3.57 9.23 2.67
C GLU A 52 2.13 9.69 2.89
N ILE A 53 1.16 9.16 2.13
CA ILE A 53 -0.27 9.51 2.28
C ILE A 53 -0.84 8.95 3.58
N TYR A 54 -0.50 7.70 3.90
CA TYR A 54 -1.06 7.00 5.06
C TYR A 54 -0.23 7.18 6.33
N GLY A 55 1.04 7.59 6.22
CA GLY A 55 1.92 7.86 7.36
C GLY A 55 2.72 6.66 7.88
N PHE A 56 2.75 5.52 7.18
CA PHE A 56 3.60 4.39 7.57
C PHE A 56 5.02 4.52 6.99
N SER A 57 6.01 3.89 7.62
CA SER A 57 7.40 3.91 7.13
C SER A 57 7.54 3.15 5.81
N TYR A 58 8.26 3.73 4.84
CA TYR A 58 8.69 3.01 3.62
C TYR A 58 10.17 2.60 3.65
N LYS A 59 10.86 2.83 4.77
CA LYS A 59 12.29 2.51 4.89
C LYS A 59 12.50 0.99 4.94
N THR A 60 13.51 0.52 4.24
CA THR A 60 13.89 -0.90 4.22
C THR A 60 15.40 -1.05 4.39
N ASP A 61 15.85 -2.25 4.72
CA ASP A 61 17.28 -2.59 4.70
C ASP A 61 17.78 -2.66 3.24
N TYR A 62 18.45 -1.59 2.81
CA TYR A 62 19.01 -1.44 1.48
C TYR A 62 19.84 -2.66 1.01
N ARG A 63 20.60 -3.31 1.91
CA ARG A 63 21.43 -4.46 1.53
C ARG A 63 20.57 -5.66 1.10
N GLN A 64 19.40 -5.82 1.72
CA GLN A 64 18.50 -6.92 1.45
C GLN A 64 17.52 -6.61 0.31
N THR A 65 17.15 -5.34 0.14
CA THR A 65 16.01 -4.96 -0.70
C THR A 65 16.41 -4.13 -1.92
N GLY A 66 17.57 -3.48 -1.88
CA GLY A 66 17.95 -2.45 -2.85
C GLY A 66 16.91 -1.33 -2.97
N ASP A 67 16.17 -1.06 -1.88
CA ASP A 67 15.01 -0.14 -1.81
C ASP A 67 13.98 -0.33 -2.92
N GLY A 68 13.78 -1.60 -3.32
CA GLY A 68 12.78 -1.95 -4.33
C GLY A 68 13.14 -1.50 -5.75
N SER A 69 14.40 -1.14 -6.01
CA SER A 69 14.90 -0.75 -7.34
C SER A 69 14.53 -1.72 -8.46
N HIS A 70 14.51 -3.03 -8.17
CA HIS A 70 14.13 -4.05 -9.15
C HIS A 70 12.62 -4.16 -9.42
N LEU A 71 11.73 -3.62 -8.57
CA LEU A 71 10.27 -3.74 -8.77
C LEU A 71 9.83 -3.10 -10.08
N PHE A 72 10.42 -1.96 -10.45
CA PHE A 72 10.05 -1.26 -11.69
C PHE A 72 10.36 -2.12 -12.93
N THR A 73 11.54 -2.74 -12.96
CA THR A 73 11.96 -3.64 -14.03
C THR A 73 11.06 -4.87 -14.10
N ILE A 74 10.79 -5.53 -12.96
CA ILE A 74 9.91 -6.72 -12.90
C ILE A 74 8.49 -6.39 -13.34
N LYS A 75 7.91 -5.28 -12.84
CA LYS A 75 6.59 -4.80 -13.25
C LYS A 75 6.52 -4.60 -14.77
N THR A 76 7.51 -3.90 -15.33
CA THR A 76 7.57 -3.58 -16.76
C THR A 76 7.66 -4.85 -17.60
N HIS A 77 8.58 -5.78 -17.27
CA HIS A 77 8.69 -7.04 -18.01
C HIS A 77 7.45 -7.91 -17.87
N ARG A 78 6.86 -8.01 -16.67
CA ARG A 78 5.61 -8.78 -16.46
C ARG A 78 4.48 -8.23 -17.33
N ASN A 79 4.33 -6.91 -17.40
CA ASN A 79 3.31 -6.29 -18.25
C ASN A 79 3.57 -6.55 -19.74
N ASN A 80 4.80 -6.33 -20.19
CA ASN A 80 5.15 -6.52 -21.60
C ASN A 80 4.97 -7.99 -22.03
N LEU A 81 5.33 -8.95 -21.16
CA LEU A 81 5.10 -10.38 -21.39
C LEU A 81 3.59 -10.70 -21.43
N ALA A 82 2.80 -10.19 -20.49
CA ALA A 82 1.36 -10.42 -20.43
C ALA A 82 0.60 -9.86 -21.64
N HIS A 83 1.08 -8.74 -22.19
CA HIS A 83 0.52 -8.13 -23.41
C HIS A 83 1.13 -8.68 -24.71
N GLY A 84 2.10 -9.60 -24.64
CA GLY A 84 2.77 -10.16 -25.81
C GLY A 84 3.68 -9.18 -26.55
N LEU A 85 4.08 -8.07 -25.92
CA LEU A 85 4.98 -7.08 -26.50
C LEU A 85 6.43 -7.58 -26.62
N ILE A 86 6.81 -8.49 -25.72
CA ILE A 86 8.11 -9.16 -25.70
C ILE A 86 7.92 -10.64 -25.32
N SER A 87 8.82 -11.50 -25.77
CA SER A 87 8.86 -12.92 -25.43
C SER A 87 9.76 -13.21 -24.21
N PHE A 88 9.56 -14.37 -23.58
CA PHE A 88 10.46 -14.83 -22.50
C PHE A 88 11.91 -14.96 -22.96
N LYS A 89 12.13 -15.36 -24.22
CA LYS A 89 13.47 -15.44 -24.81
C LYS A 89 14.13 -14.06 -24.86
N GLU A 90 13.39 -13.02 -25.25
CA GLU A 90 13.92 -11.65 -25.32
C GLU A 90 14.23 -11.06 -23.95
N VAL A 91 13.42 -11.36 -22.93
CA VAL A 91 13.68 -10.90 -21.54
C VAL A 91 14.84 -11.66 -20.91
N GLY A 92 14.94 -12.96 -21.14
CA GLY A 92 15.93 -13.83 -20.50
C GLY A 92 17.29 -13.88 -21.19
N LYS A 93 17.44 -13.32 -22.40
CA LYS A 93 18.69 -13.45 -23.20
C LYS A 93 19.93 -12.87 -22.50
N ASP A 94 19.73 -11.81 -21.71
CA ASP A 94 20.81 -11.05 -21.05
C ASP A 94 20.82 -11.23 -19.53
N VAL A 95 20.02 -12.18 -18.99
CA VAL A 95 19.90 -12.38 -17.53
C VAL A 95 20.06 -13.85 -17.21
N SER A 96 21.07 -14.16 -16.40
CA SER A 96 21.32 -15.52 -15.90
C SER A 96 20.25 -15.96 -14.90
N ALA A 97 20.15 -17.28 -14.69
CA ALA A 97 19.24 -17.86 -13.70
C ALA A 97 19.56 -17.37 -12.27
N ASP A 98 20.85 -17.22 -11.94
CA ASP A 98 21.30 -16.74 -10.63
C ASP A 98 20.94 -15.27 -10.40
N GLU A 99 21.07 -14.43 -11.44
CA GLU A 99 20.62 -13.03 -11.37
C GLU A 99 19.10 -12.94 -11.20
N LEU A 100 18.32 -13.74 -11.92
CA LEU A 100 16.87 -13.80 -11.73
C LEU A 100 16.50 -14.22 -10.29
N LEU A 101 17.22 -15.19 -9.72
CA LEU A 101 17.01 -15.63 -8.34
C LEU A 101 17.37 -14.53 -7.34
N ALA A 102 18.47 -13.81 -7.56
CA ALA A 102 18.87 -12.68 -6.73
C ALA A 102 17.86 -11.54 -6.78
N ILE A 103 17.37 -11.19 -7.98
CA ILE A 103 16.32 -10.19 -8.18
C ILE A 103 15.04 -10.61 -7.45
N LYS A 104 14.58 -11.86 -7.65
CA LYS A 104 13.41 -12.41 -6.93
C LYS A 104 13.57 -12.26 -5.43
N LYS A 105 14.73 -12.65 -4.87
CA LYS A 105 14.99 -12.56 -3.44
C LYS A 105 14.87 -11.12 -2.93
N LYS A 106 15.52 -10.16 -3.60
CA LYS A 106 15.45 -8.74 -3.22
C LYS A 106 14.03 -8.19 -3.27
N VAL A 107 13.28 -8.49 -4.33
CA VAL A 107 11.87 -8.06 -4.50
C VAL A 107 10.99 -8.62 -3.38
N VAL A 108 11.12 -9.91 -3.06
CA VAL A 108 10.35 -10.55 -1.98
C VAL A 108 10.73 -9.95 -0.62
N CYS A 109 12.02 -9.75 -0.35
CA CYS A 109 12.48 -9.10 0.89
C CYS A 109 11.94 -7.68 1.02
N TYR A 110 11.96 -6.89 -0.06
CA TYR A 110 11.42 -5.54 -0.08
C TYR A 110 9.93 -5.52 0.29
N LEU A 111 9.11 -6.31 -0.41
CA LEU A 111 7.66 -6.37 -0.17
C LEU A 111 7.35 -6.83 1.26
N ARG A 112 8.11 -7.80 1.80
CA ARG A 112 7.95 -8.25 3.19
C ARG A 112 8.24 -7.14 4.20
N GLN A 113 9.31 -6.38 4.01
CA GLN A 113 9.64 -5.29 4.94
C GLN A 113 8.62 -4.15 4.87
N ILE A 114 8.06 -3.86 3.69
CA ILE A 114 6.95 -2.92 3.56
C ILE A 114 5.72 -3.41 4.33
N LEU A 115 5.38 -4.70 4.25
CA LEU A 115 4.29 -5.29 5.04
C LEU A 115 4.57 -5.17 6.54
N GLN A 116 5.79 -5.46 6.99
CA GLN A 116 6.20 -5.30 8.40
C GLN A 116 6.07 -3.86 8.88
N ASN A 117 6.41 -2.88 8.04
CA ASN A 117 6.24 -1.47 8.38
C ASN A 117 4.75 -1.11 8.55
N ILE A 118 3.87 -1.63 7.70
CA ILE A 118 2.41 -1.44 7.81
C ILE A 118 1.88 -2.12 9.08
N GLU A 119 2.30 -3.35 9.36
CA GLU A 119 1.92 -4.10 10.56
C GLU A 119 2.34 -3.35 11.83
N THR A 120 3.57 -2.83 11.87
CA THR A 120 4.10 -2.04 12.99
C THR A 120 3.28 -0.78 13.21
N TYR A 121 3.04 -0.01 12.14
CA TYR A 121 2.24 1.21 12.17
C TYR A 121 0.83 0.97 12.73
N LEU A 122 0.17 -0.11 12.28
CA LEU A 122 -1.17 -0.48 12.75
C LEU A 122 -1.16 -0.95 14.21
N ALA A 123 -0.19 -1.79 14.59
CA ALA A 123 -0.07 -2.32 15.95
C ALA A 123 0.18 -1.21 16.98
N ASN A 124 1.01 -0.24 16.62
CA ASN A 124 1.34 0.91 17.46
C ASN A 124 0.26 2.00 17.44
N LYS A 125 -0.75 1.87 16.58
CA LYS A 125 -1.79 2.90 16.34
C LYS A 125 -1.21 4.26 15.98
N GLU A 126 -0.13 4.27 15.22
CA GLU A 126 0.57 5.49 14.77
C GLU A 126 -0.35 6.40 13.93
N TYR A 127 -1.44 5.86 13.36
CA TYR A 127 -2.50 6.64 12.71
C TYR A 127 -3.27 7.60 13.64
N LEU A 128 -3.13 7.44 14.96
CA LEU A 128 -3.68 8.36 15.95
C LEU A 128 -2.68 9.44 16.37
N ASP A 129 -1.40 9.26 16.03
CA ASP A 129 -0.35 10.16 16.47
C ASP A 129 -0.33 11.37 15.54
N SER A 130 -0.87 12.48 16.05
CA SER A 130 -1.05 13.72 15.31
C SER A 130 0.25 14.53 15.36
N SER A 131 1.28 14.10 14.62
CA SER A 131 2.47 14.94 14.39
C SER A 131 2.22 15.98 13.30
#